data_AF-A0A843GBD6-F1
#
_entry.id   AF-A0A843GBD6-F1
#
_cell.length_a   1.000
_cell.length_b   1.000
_cell.length_c   1.000
_cell.angle_alpha   90.00
_cell.angle_beta   90.00
_cell.angle_gamma   90.00
#
_symmetry.space_group_name_H-M   'P 1'
#
loop_
_entity.id
_entity.type
_entity.pdbx_description
1 polymer ?
#
loop_
_entity_poly.entity_id
_entity_poly.type
_entity_poly.pdbx_seq_one_letter_code
_entity_poly.pdbx_strand_id
1 'polypeptide(L)'
;RNVQRWVLEGALFEFLWALYFITYSINDGIINFFIAIAVIGWVLSIARTIMIYFEEKRMDNLSFNPSPQPVVSTPAPDISPKPVENAVADIIPEFKQYKAEIDNQKQAFDKKEENITGLINKRFENGELSHNRFMSVIDNCHKLFYHQFNSSTSIIEMAPEYSERLDETVKDKIRIMESINDEMNNLIEELIIHDSDNEKSEEDLKELFANMDNLINSVKDYK
;
A
#
# COMPACT_ATOMS: atom_id res chain seq x y z
N ARG A 1 -33.01 -18.88 10.81
CA ARG A 1 -33.01 -18.22 12.16
C ARG A 1 -31.90 -17.17 12.32
N ASN A 2 -30.87 -17.12 11.45
CA ASN A 2 -29.76 -16.18 11.60
C ASN A 2 -30.01 -14.78 10.99
N VAL A 3 -30.76 -14.66 9.89
CA VAL A 3 -30.87 -13.38 9.14
C VAL A 3 -31.44 -12.23 9.97
N GLN A 4 -32.43 -12.48 10.82
CA GLN A 4 -32.97 -11.44 11.72
C GLN A 4 -31.94 -10.93 12.74
N ARG A 5 -30.97 -11.77 13.13
CA ARG A 5 -29.88 -11.37 14.02
C ARG A 5 -28.87 -10.47 13.31
N TRP A 6 -28.57 -10.76 12.04
CA TRP A 6 -27.71 -9.92 11.19
C TRP A 6 -28.31 -8.55 10.91
N VAL A 7 -29.62 -8.47 10.68
CA VAL A 7 -30.30 -7.18 10.44
C VAL A 7 -30.36 -6.34 11.72
N LEU A 8 -30.58 -6.97 12.89
CA LEU A 8 -30.57 -6.26 14.17
C LEU A 8 -29.17 -5.76 14.55
N GLU A 9 -28.12 -6.54 14.24
CA GLU A 9 -26.72 -6.15 14.44
C GLU A 9 -26.31 -4.99 13.52
N GLY A 10 -26.74 -5.01 12.25
CA GLY A 10 -26.52 -3.90 11.31
C GLY A 10 -27.24 -2.62 11.74
N ALA A 11 -28.50 -2.73 12.16
CA ALA A 11 -29.27 -1.58 12.64
C ALA A 11 -28.69 -0.95 13.92
N LEU A 12 -28.08 -1.74 14.81
CA LEU A 12 -27.36 -1.24 15.98
C LEU A 12 -26.11 -0.44 15.60
N PHE A 13 -25.39 -0.86 14.55
CA PHE A 13 -24.20 -0.16 14.06
C PHE A 13 -24.56 1.19 13.42
N GLU A 14 -25.62 1.23 12.62
CA GLU A 14 -26.13 2.47 12.02
C GLU A 14 -26.67 3.43 13.08
N PHE A 15 -27.31 2.91 14.13
CA PHE A 15 -27.79 3.71 15.25
C PHE A 15 -26.64 4.35 16.06
N LEU A 16 -25.51 3.66 16.22
CA LEU A 16 -24.31 4.20 16.86
C LEU A 16 -23.66 5.32 16.03
N TRP A 17 -23.66 5.20 14.70
CA TRP A 17 -23.23 6.26 13.80
C TRP A 17 -24.15 7.48 13.85
N ALA A 18 -25.46 7.29 13.90
CA ALA A 18 -26.41 8.39 14.07
C ALA A 18 -26.24 9.09 15.43
N LEU A 19 -25.96 8.33 16.49
CA LEU A 19 -25.65 8.86 17.82
C LEU A 19 -24.38 9.72 17.82
N TYR A 20 -23.32 9.26 17.12
CA TYR A 20 -22.07 10.02 16.95
C TYR A 20 -22.31 11.42 16.36
N PHE A 21 -23.13 11.51 15.31
CA PHE A 21 -23.50 12.79 14.69
C PHE A 21 -24.34 13.69 15.62
N ILE A 22 -25.20 13.12 16.45
CA ILE A 22 -26.03 13.89 17.41
C ILE A 22 -25.17 14.40 18.59
N THR A 23 -24.13 13.65 18.99
CA THR A 23 -23.25 14.01 20.12
C THR A 23 -22.12 14.98 19.77
N TYR A 24 -21.91 15.31 18.49
CA TYR A 24 -20.89 16.27 18.03
C TYR A 24 -21.05 17.67 18.65
N SER A 25 -22.21 17.97 19.24
CA SER A 25 -22.50 19.26 19.90
C SER A 25 -22.25 19.27 21.43
N ILE A 26 -21.68 18.21 22.04
CA ILE A 26 -21.57 18.09 23.50
C ILE A 26 -20.14 17.79 23.95
N ASN A 27 -19.59 18.69 24.77
CA ASN A 27 -18.42 18.62 25.68
C ASN A 27 -17.35 17.54 25.42
N ASP A 28 -16.09 17.97 25.26
CA ASP A 28 -14.92 17.20 24.80
C ASP A 28 -14.68 15.85 25.52
N GLY A 29 -15.05 15.74 26.80
CA GLY A 29 -14.92 14.49 27.56
C GLY A 29 -15.82 13.35 27.07
N ILE A 30 -17.00 13.68 26.54
CA ILE A 30 -17.97 12.69 26.04
C ILE A 30 -17.58 12.23 24.63
N ILE A 31 -17.05 13.15 23.81
CA ILE A 31 -16.55 12.86 22.46
C ILE A 31 -15.43 11.80 22.51
N ASN A 32 -14.46 11.95 23.42
CA ASN A 32 -13.36 11.00 23.57
C ASN A 32 -13.83 9.60 23.99
N PHE A 33 -14.90 9.50 24.80
CA PHE A 33 -15.49 8.22 25.17
C PHE A 33 -16.15 7.50 23.98
N PHE A 34 -16.87 8.24 23.12
CA PHE A 34 -17.48 7.67 21.92
C PHE A 34 -16.46 7.30 20.85
N ILE A 35 -15.37 8.08 20.70
CA ILE A 35 -14.25 7.72 19.83
C ILE A 35 -13.62 6.40 20.28
N ALA A 36 -13.37 6.22 21.59
CA ALA A 36 -12.81 4.98 22.11
C ALA A 36 -13.72 3.77 21.82
N ILE A 37 -15.04 3.91 21.97
CA ILE A 37 -16.01 2.86 21.64
C ILE A 37 -16.03 2.58 20.13
N ALA A 38 -15.96 3.61 19.30
CA ALA A 38 -15.93 3.46 17.84
C ALA A 38 -14.68 2.69 17.37
N VAL A 39 -13.51 2.99 17.96
CA VAL A 39 -12.25 2.26 17.69
C VAL A 39 -12.37 0.80 18.09
N ILE A 40 -12.95 0.49 19.26
CA ILE A 40 -13.19 -0.90 19.69
C ILE A 40 -14.13 -1.61 18.71
N GLY A 41 -15.20 -0.94 18.26
CA GLY A 41 -16.12 -1.47 17.25
C GLY A 41 -15.43 -1.76 15.91
N TRP A 42 -14.50 -0.89 15.50
CA TRP A 42 -13.72 -1.05 14.28
C TRP A 42 -12.78 -2.27 14.35
N VAL A 43 -12.07 -2.43 15.47
CA VAL A 43 -11.20 -3.60 15.71
C VAL A 43 -12.00 -4.90 15.71
N LEU A 44 -13.19 -4.93 16.33
CA LEU A 44 -14.06 -6.10 16.33
C LEU A 44 -14.61 -6.43 14.93
N SER A 45 -14.86 -5.41 14.11
CA SER A 45 -15.28 -5.58 12.70
C SER A 45 -14.18 -6.25 11.87
N ILE A 46 -12.94 -5.77 12.00
CA ILE A 46 -11.77 -6.35 11.32
C ILE A 46 -11.55 -7.80 11.77
N ALA A 47 -11.61 -8.07 13.07
CA ALA A 47 -11.48 -9.42 13.61
C ALA A 47 -12.56 -10.37 13.07
N ARG A 48 -13.81 -9.89 12.92
CA ARG A 48 -14.92 -10.67 12.32
C ARG A 48 -14.66 -10.97 10.84
N THR A 49 -14.21 -10.00 10.06
CA THR A 49 -13.89 -10.18 8.63
C THR A 49 -12.79 -11.21 8.45
N ILE A 50 -11.74 -11.15 9.29
CA ILE A 50 -10.66 -12.14 9.29
C ILE A 50 -11.20 -13.53 9.65
N MET A 51 -12.04 -13.65 10.68
CA MET A 51 -12.65 -14.92 11.09
C MET A 51 -13.49 -15.55 9.96
N ILE A 52 -14.34 -14.76 9.28
CA ILE A 52 -15.17 -15.23 8.17
C ILE A 52 -14.30 -15.71 6.99
N TYR A 53 -13.26 -14.94 6.64
CA TYR A 53 -12.32 -15.29 5.57
C TYR A 53 -11.60 -16.63 5.84
N PHE A 54 -11.21 -16.87 7.09
CA PHE A 54 -10.58 -18.14 7.48
C PHE A 54 -11.58 -19.31 7.53
N GLU A 55 -12.84 -19.05 7.88
CA GLU A 55 -13.89 -20.07 7.91
C GLU A 55 -14.32 -20.50 6.50
N GLU A 56 -14.35 -19.55 5.55
CA GLU A 56 -14.60 -19.79 4.12
C GLU A 56 -13.49 -20.65 3.49
N LYS A 57 -12.22 -20.30 3.71
CA LYS A 57 -11.08 -21.14 3.26
C LYS A 57 -11.05 -22.54 3.85
N ARG A 58 -11.66 -22.73 5.02
CA ARG A 58 -11.77 -24.05 5.67
C ARG A 58 -12.86 -24.91 5.03
N MET A 59 -13.87 -24.29 4.43
CA MET A 59 -14.97 -24.98 3.72
C MET A 59 -14.58 -25.36 2.30
N ASP A 60 -13.79 -24.55 1.60
CA ASP A 60 -13.31 -24.85 0.24
C ASP A 60 -12.31 -26.02 0.20
N ASN A 61 -11.51 -26.19 1.26
CA ASN A 61 -10.58 -27.32 1.40
C ASN A 61 -11.26 -28.66 1.76
N LEU A 62 -12.59 -28.69 1.97
CA LEU A 62 -13.34 -29.90 2.28
C LEU A 62 -14.15 -30.46 1.10
N SER A 63 -14.13 -29.82 -0.07
CA SER A 63 -14.86 -30.31 -1.25
C SER A 63 -13.95 -30.66 -2.44
N PHE A 64 -13.14 -31.71 -2.30
CA PHE A 64 -12.72 -32.49 -3.48
C PHE A 64 -12.49 -33.95 -3.07
N ASN A 65 -13.53 -34.77 -3.20
CA ASN A 65 -13.38 -36.22 -3.30
C ASN A 65 -13.90 -36.65 -4.67
N PRO A 66 -13.05 -36.74 -5.69
CA PRO A 66 -13.46 -37.30 -6.97
C PRO A 66 -13.50 -38.82 -6.83
N SER A 67 -14.71 -39.37 -6.86
CA SER A 67 -14.93 -40.82 -6.95
C SER A 67 -14.24 -41.37 -8.21
N PRO A 68 -13.56 -42.55 -8.17
CA PRO A 68 -12.81 -43.06 -9.30
C PRO A 68 -13.74 -43.62 -10.38
N GLN A 69 -13.64 -43.12 -11.61
CA GLN A 69 -14.23 -43.76 -12.79
C GLN A 69 -13.22 -44.71 -13.46
N PRO A 70 -13.70 -45.81 -14.08
CA PRO A 70 -12.86 -46.90 -14.52
C PRO A 70 -12.08 -46.57 -15.81
N VAL A 71 -10.81 -46.97 -15.79
CA VAL A 71 -9.84 -46.84 -16.89
C VAL A 71 -10.28 -47.66 -18.10
N VAL A 72 -10.52 -46.99 -19.23
CA VAL A 72 -10.52 -47.62 -20.56
C VAL A 72 -9.20 -47.28 -21.24
N SER A 73 -8.38 -48.31 -21.45
CA SER A 73 -7.07 -48.21 -22.09
C SER A 73 -7.21 -48.12 -23.61
N THR A 74 -6.64 -47.07 -24.20
CA THR A 74 -6.39 -46.98 -25.66
C THR A 74 -4.96 -46.44 -25.84
N PRO A 75 -4.15 -46.98 -26.78
CA PRO A 75 -2.69 -46.86 -26.72
C PRO A 75 -2.18 -45.49 -27.19
N ALA A 76 -1.05 -45.11 -26.61
CA ALA A 76 -0.39 -43.82 -26.72
C ALA A 76 0.05 -43.46 -28.16
N PRO A 77 -0.15 -42.20 -28.59
CA PRO A 77 0.74 -41.56 -29.55
C PRO A 77 1.91 -40.91 -28.79
N ASP A 78 3.11 -41.35 -29.15
CA ASP A 78 4.37 -40.71 -28.83
C ASP A 78 4.35 -39.24 -29.32
N ILE A 79 4.37 -38.31 -28.37
CA ILE A 79 4.63 -36.90 -28.65
C ILE A 79 5.72 -36.44 -27.69
N SER A 80 6.95 -36.63 -28.16
CA SER A 80 8.17 -36.00 -27.68
C SER A 80 7.91 -34.55 -27.21
N PRO A 81 8.30 -34.17 -25.98
CA PRO A 81 8.09 -32.82 -25.48
C PRO A 81 9.00 -31.85 -26.27
N LYS A 82 8.38 -30.99 -27.08
CA LYS A 82 9.08 -29.81 -27.59
C LYS A 82 9.49 -28.95 -26.39
N PRO A 83 10.72 -28.42 -26.35
CA PRO A 83 11.12 -27.48 -25.32
C PRO A 83 10.20 -26.26 -25.41
N VAL A 84 9.54 -25.91 -24.30
CA VAL A 84 8.89 -24.61 -24.16
C VAL A 84 10.04 -23.60 -24.10
N GLU A 85 10.34 -23.06 -25.27
CA GLU A 85 11.18 -21.89 -25.46
C GLU A 85 10.64 -20.79 -24.54
N ASN A 86 11.48 -20.32 -23.62
CA ASN A 86 11.20 -19.17 -22.76
C ASN A 86 10.96 -17.95 -23.67
N ALA A 87 9.72 -17.78 -24.12
CA ALA A 87 9.29 -16.54 -24.72
C ALA A 87 9.31 -15.51 -23.59
N VAL A 88 10.33 -14.66 -23.60
CA VAL A 88 10.27 -13.36 -22.94
C VAL A 88 9.00 -12.72 -23.49
N ALA A 89 7.95 -12.65 -22.66
CA ALA A 89 6.69 -12.04 -23.06
C ALA A 89 7.02 -10.61 -23.50
N ASP A 90 6.91 -10.35 -24.80
CA ASP A 90 7.21 -9.04 -25.35
C ASP A 90 6.19 -8.07 -24.74
N ILE A 91 6.68 -7.03 -24.05
CA ILE A 91 5.82 -6.11 -23.30
C ILE A 91 4.77 -5.55 -24.26
N ILE A 92 3.52 -5.59 -23.82
CA ILE A 92 2.38 -5.06 -24.57
C ILE A 92 2.69 -3.60 -24.97
N PRO A 93 2.56 -3.24 -26.27
CA PRO A 93 2.97 -1.92 -26.77
C PRO A 93 2.45 -0.74 -25.95
N GLU A 94 1.21 -0.83 -25.47
CA GLU A 94 0.51 0.14 -24.63
C GLU A 94 1.24 0.37 -23.29
N PHE A 95 1.86 -0.66 -22.72
CA PHE A 95 2.59 -0.56 -21.45
C PHE A 95 4.08 -0.23 -21.60
N LYS A 96 4.61 -0.19 -22.83
CA LYS A 96 6.03 0.19 -23.06
C LYS A 96 6.34 1.60 -22.57
N GLN A 97 5.38 2.52 -22.69
CA GLN A 97 5.54 3.89 -22.19
C GLN A 97 5.64 3.94 -20.67
N TYR A 98 4.81 3.17 -19.96
CA TYR A 98 4.88 3.11 -18.50
C TYR A 98 6.18 2.50 -18.00
N LYS A 99 6.74 1.51 -18.69
CA LYS A 99 8.04 0.95 -18.28
C LYS A 99 9.12 2.03 -18.23
N ALA A 100 9.20 2.85 -19.27
CA ALA A 100 10.16 3.97 -19.32
C ALA A 100 9.89 5.00 -18.22
N GLU A 101 8.62 5.32 -17.97
CA GLU A 101 8.23 6.25 -16.91
C GLU A 101 8.58 5.73 -15.51
N ILE A 102 8.26 4.46 -15.22
CA ILE A 102 8.60 3.79 -13.96
C ILE A 102 10.12 3.76 -13.74
N ASP A 103 10.90 3.45 -14.78
CA ASP A 103 12.36 3.45 -14.71
C ASP A 103 12.92 4.87 -14.48
N ASN A 104 12.31 5.90 -15.09
CA ASN A 104 12.67 7.29 -14.84
C ASN A 104 12.37 7.72 -13.40
N GLN A 105 11.19 7.35 -12.87
CA GLN A 105 10.83 7.62 -11.48
C GLN A 105 11.83 6.96 -10.51
N LYS A 106 12.26 5.74 -10.81
CA LYS A 106 13.28 5.03 -10.01
C LYS A 106 14.61 5.77 -10.01
N GLN A 107 15.12 6.15 -11.18
CA GLN A 107 16.38 6.88 -11.27
C GLN A 107 16.33 8.22 -10.51
N ALA A 108 15.19 8.93 -10.60
CA ALA A 108 14.98 10.16 -9.85
C ALA A 108 14.98 9.91 -8.33
N PHE A 109 14.28 8.85 -7.87
CA PHE A 109 14.22 8.50 -6.45
C PHE A 109 15.59 8.13 -5.90
N ASP A 110 16.32 7.22 -6.57
CA ASP A 110 17.64 6.75 -6.13
C ASP A 110 18.61 7.91 -5.95
N LYS A 111 18.62 8.86 -6.89
CA LYS A 111 19.47 10.06 -6.82
C LYS A 111 19.09 10.97 -5.65
N LYS A 112 17.79 11.13 -5.37
CA LYS A 112 17.32 11.95 -4.24
C LYS A 112 17.63 11.29 -2.91
N GLU A 113 17.40 9.98 -2.79
CA GLU A 113 17.72 9.20 -1.60
C GLU A 113 19.21 9.29 -1.24
N GLU A 114 20.10 9.12 -2.23
CA GLU A 114 21.53 9.30 -2.04
C GLU A 114 21.87 10.71 -1.55
N ASN A 115 21.29 11.73 -2.18
CA ASN A 115 21.53 13.13 -1.82
C ASN A 115 21.09 13.45 -0.39
N ILE A 116 19.85 13.12 -0.03
CA ILE A 116 19.29 13.39 1.30
C ILE A 116 20.08 12.66 2.38
N THR A 117 20.39 11.38 2.16
CA THR A 117 21.21 10.59 3.08
C THR A 117 22.58 11.25 3.28
N GLY A 118 23.18 11.72 2.19
CA GLY A 118 24.44 12.47 2.24
C GLY A 118 24.34 13.79 3.02
N LEU A 119 23.25 14.54 2.90
CA LEU A 119 23.02 15.79 3.64
C LEU A 119 22.82 15.53 5.14
N ILE A 120 22.00 14.54 5.51
CA ILE A 120 21.75 14.18 6.91
C ILE A 120 23.03 13.73 7.59
N ASN A 121 23.79 12.84 6.97
CA ASN A 121 25.05 12.32 7.53
C ASN A 121 26.13 13.40 7.70
N LYS A 122 26.06 14.49 6.92
CA LYS A 122 26.97 15.64 7.06
C LYS A 122 26.55 16.58 8.18
N ARG A 123 25.24 16.73 8.41
CA ARG A 123 24.67 17.70 9.35
C ARG A 123 24.54 17.15 10.77
N PHE A 124 24.10 15.91 10.90
CA PHE A 124 23.78 15.32 12.19
C PHE A 124 24.80 14.24 12.53
N GLU A 125 25.18 14.15 13.80
CA GLU A 125 26.04 13.06 14.24
C GLU A 125 25.26 11.74 14.21
N ASN A 126 25.93 10.69 13.74
CA ASN A 126 25.34 9.35 13.71
C ASN A 126 24.89 8.94 15.12
N GLY A 127 23.62 8.56 15.25
CA GLY A 127 23.03 8.13 16.51
C GLY A 127 22.26 9.22 17.27
N GLU A 128 22.32 10.48 16.83
CA GLU A 128 21.43 11.52 17.35
C GLU A 128 19.96 11.22 17.03
N LEU A 129 19.04 11.68 17.89
CA LEU A 129 17.61 11.45 17.72
C LEU A 129 17.11 12.03 16.39
N SER A 130 17.58 13.22 16.01
CA SER A 130 17.22 13.88 14.76
C SER A 130 17.72 13.08 13.55
N HIS A 131 18.99 12.67 13.55
CA HIS A 131 19.56 11.78 12.53
C HIS A 131 18.68 10.54 12.33
N ASN A 132 18.40 9.81 13.41
CA ASN A 132 17.65 8.56 13.34
C ASN A 132 16.20 8.76 12.86
N ARG A 133 15.58 9.89 13.22
CA ARG A 133 14.24 10.24 12.74
C ARG A 133 14.22 10.47 11.24
N PHE A 134 15.13 11.30 10.72
CA PHE A 134 15.21 11.54 9.27
C PHE A 134 15.53 10.24 8.50
N MET A 135 16.48 9.45 8.99
CA MET A 135 16.81 8.16 8.36
C MET A 135 15.64 7.18 8.38
N SER A 136 14.84 7.15 9.45
CA SER A 136 13.63 6.31 9.50
C SER A 136 12.58 6.73 8.47
N VAL A 137 12.46 8.04 8.22
CA VAL A 137 11.52 8.57 7.22
C VAL A 137 11.97 8.19 5.81
N ILE A 138 13.27 8.31 5.51
CA ILE A 138 13.85 7.87 4.23
C ILE A 138 13.65 6.37 4.02
N ASP A 139 13.92 5.55 5.04
CA ASP A 139 13.74 4.10 4.98
C ASP A 139 12.27 3.72 4.70
N ASN A 140 11.31 4.46 5.25
CA ASN A 140 9.90 4.27 4.94
C ASN A 140 9.56 4.65 3.49
N CYS A 141 10.05 5.80 3.01
CA CYS A 141 9.90 6.21 1.61
C CYS A 141 10.50 5.18 0.66
N HIS A 142 11.70 4.68 0.95
CA HIS A 142 12.37 3.63 0.19
C HIS A 142 11.49 2.39 0.07
N LYS A 143 11.02 1.85 1.20
CA LYS A 143 10.17 0.65 1.23
C LYS A 143 8.90 0.83 0.40
N LEU A 144 8.24 1.97 0.54
CA LEU A 144 7.01 2.25 -0.22
C LEU A 144 7.28 2.43 -1.70
N PHE A 145 8.30 3.21 -2.06
CA PHE A 145 8.67 3.46 -3.44
C PHE A 145 8.98 2.14 -4.15
N TYR A 146 9.88 1.33 -3.59
CA TYR A 146 10.28 0.05 -4.16
C TYR A 146 9.14 -0.97 -4.18
N HIS A 147 8.20 -0.90 -3.23
CA HIS A 147 6.99 -1.71 -3.29
C HIS A 147 6.13 -1.34 -4.52
N GLN A 148 5.90 -0.05 -4.78
CA GLN A 148 5.12 0.39 -5.95
C GLN A 148 5.87 0.14 -7.26
N PHE A 149 7.18 0.36 -7.30
CA PHE A 149 8.03 0.07 -8.45
C PHE A 149 7.99 -1.42 -8.82
N ASN A 150 8.21 -2.32 -7.86
CA ASN A 150 8.20 -3.76 -8.11
C ASN A 150 6.80 -4.24 -8.52
N SER A 151 5.75 -3.70 -7.88
CA SER A 151 4.36 -4.04 -8.19
C SER A 151 3.96 -3.60 -9.60
N SER A 152 4.24 -2.35 -9.98
CA SER A 152 3.94 -1.82 -11.32
C SER A 152 4.73 -2.53 -12.41
N THR A 153 6.01 -2.79 -12.18
CA THR A 153 6.85 -3.60 -13.07
C THR A 153 6.27 -4.99 -13.29
N SER A 154 5.88 -5.67 -12.21
CA SER A 154 5.28 -7.01 -12.30
C SER A 154 3.96 -7.01 -13.06
N ILE A 155 3.12 -5.98 -12.87
CA ILE A 155 1.87 -5.83 -13.62
C ILE A 155 2.15 -5.73 -15.12
N ILE A 156 3.09 -4.88 -15.53
CA ILE A 156 3.42 -4.66 -16.94
C ILE A 156 4.04 -5.91 -17.58
N GLU A 157 4.93 -6.59 -16.86
CA GLU A 157 5.67 -7.74 -17.38
C GLU A 157 4.83 -9.03 -17.42
N MET A 158 3.83 -9.14 -16.55
CA MET A 158 2.98 -10.35 -16.44
C MET A 158 1.58 -10.18 -17.04
N ALA A 159 1.23 -8.98 -17.52
CA ALA A 159 -0.07 -8.75 -18.15
C ALA A 159 -0.21 -9.62 -19.42
N PRO A 160 -1.23 -10.50 -19.50
CA PRO A 160 -1.45 -11.34 -20.69
C PRO A 160 -2.00 -10.52 -21.86
N GLU A 161 -2.74 -9.45 -21.56
CA GLU A 161 -3.33 -8.52 -22.52
C GLU A 161 -3.58 -7.16 -21.86
N TYR A 162 -3.85 -6.14 -22.68
CA TYR A 162 -4.22 -4.83 -22.20
C TYR A 162 -5.62 -4.88 -21.55
N SER A 163 -5.78 -4.16 -20.44
CA SER A 163 -7.10 -3.81 -19.93
C SER A 163 -7.07 -2.44 -19.27
N GLU A 164 -8.18 -1.71 -19.38
CA GLU A 164 -8.35 -0.39 -18.79
C GLU A 164 -8.11 -0.40 -17.28
N ARG A 165 -8.55 -1.46 -16.59
CA ARG A 165 -8.29 -1.62 -15.15
C ARG A 165 -6.79 -1.73 -14.83
N LEU A 166 -6.02 -2.47 -15.63
CA LEU A 166 -4.57 -2.60 -15.42
C LEU A 166 -3.87 -1.28 -15.75
N ASP A 167 -4.31 -0.59 -16.80
CA ASP A 167 -3.83 0.75 -17.17
C ASP A 167 -4.01 1.76 -16.02
N GLU A 168 -5.23 1.86 -15.47
CA GLU A 168 -5.53 2.72 -14.31
C GLU A 168 -4.68 2.34 -13.09
N THR A 169 -4.54 1.05 -12.81
CA THR A 169 -3.73 0.56 -11.69
C THR A 169 -2.26 0.95 -11.83
N VAL A 170 -1.69 0.85 -13.04
CA VAL A 170 -0.30 1.26 -13.30
C VAL A 170 -0.16 2.77 -13.15
N LYS A 171 -1.11 3.56 -13.68
CA LYS A 171 -1.14 5.02 -13.52
C LYS A 171 -1.22 5.45 -12.05
N ASP A 172 -2.08 4.81 -11.25
CA ASP A 172 -2.19 5.10 -9.82
C ASP A 172 -0.86 4.84 -9.11
N LYS A 173 -0.20 3.74 -9.44
CA LYS A 173 1.12 3.42 -8.86
C LYS A 173 2.21 4.41 -9.27
N ILE A 174 2.20 4.86 -10.53
CA ILE A 174 3.10 5.92 -11.01
C ILE A 174 2.84 7.21 -10.24
N ARG A 175 1.59 7.63 -10.08
CA ARG A 175 1.21 8.82 -9.28
C ARG A 175 1.68 8.74 -7.83
N ILE A 176 1.62 7.55 -7.22
CA ILE A 176 2.15 7.35 -5.86
C ILE A 176 3.68 7.48 -5.86
N MET A 177 4.39 6.90 -6.85
CA MET A 177 5.85 7.05 -6.96
C MET A 177 6.27 8.50 -7.17
N GLU A 178 5.53 9.27 -7.97
CA GLU A 178 5.71 10.71 -8.15
C GLU A 178 5.54 11.47 -6.84
N SER A 179 4.45 11.21 -6.10
CA SER A 179 4.21 11.85 -4.81
C SER A 179 5.32 11.56 -3.79
N ILE A 180 5.84 10.32 -3.75
CA ILE A 180 6.99 9.99 -2.91
C ILE A 180 8.24 10.76 -3.35
N ASN A 181 8.44 10.88 -4.66
CA ASN A 181 9.55 11.65 -5.24
C ASN A 181 9.46 13.14 -4.90
N ASP A 182 8.26 13.70 -4.82
CA ASP A 182 8.02 15.09 -4.44
C ASP A 182 8.27 15.32 -2.94
N GLU A 183 7.82 14.40 -2.08
CA GLU A 183 8.14 14.49 -0.64
C GLU A 183 9.65 14.38 -0.36
N MET A 184 10.37 13.57 -1.13
CA MET A 184 11.83 13.53 -1.06
C MET A 184 12.45 14.88 -1.47
N ASN A 185 11.89 15.58 -2.46
CA ASN A 185 12.34 16.93 -2.80
C ASN A 185 12.06 17.92 -1.68
N ASN A 186 10.87 17.89 -1.08
CA ASN A 186 10.52 18.75 0.06
C ASN A 186 11.51 18.53 1.21
N LEU A 187 11.87 17.29 1.50
CA LEU A 187 12.87 16.97 2.51
C LEU A 187 14.28 17.52 2.16
N ILE A 188 14.69 17.48 0.88
CA ILE A 188 15.93 18.12 0.43
C ILE A 188 15.85 19.63 0.66
N GLU A 189 14.77 20.26 0.23
CA GLU A 189 14.57 21.71 0.33
C GLU A 189 14.59 22.17 1.78
N GLU A 190 13.86 21.48 2.66
CA GLU A 190 13.87 21.78 4.10
C GLU A 190 15.27 21.60 4.70
N LEU A 191 15.99 20.52 4.36
CA LEU A 191 17.36 20.35 4.83
C LEU A 191 18.29 21.48 4.33
N ILE A 192 18.12 21.97 3.10
CA ILE A 192 18.93 23.07 2.55
C ILE A 192 18.55 24.43 3.16
N ILE A 193 17.26 24.75 3.25
CA ILE A 193 16.75 26.05 3.75
C ILE A 193 17.15 26.26 5.22
N HIS A 194 17.05 25.20 6.03
CA HIS A 194 17.53 25.21 7.41
C HIS A 194 19.06 25.35 7.54
N ASP A 195 19.87 25.21 6.47
CA ASP A 195 21.31 25.52 6.49
C ASP A 195 21.58 27.03 6.38
N SER A 196 20.64 27.76 5.76
CA SER A 196 20.81 29.17 5.41
C SER A 196 20.22 30.17 6.40
N ASP A 197 19.18 29.79 7.16
CA ASP A 197 18.47 30.71 8.08
C ASP A 197 18.28 30.09 9.47
N ASN A 198 18.79 30.79 10.49
CA ASN A 198 18.84 30.35 11.88
C ASN A 198 17.50 30.47 12.65
N GLU A 199 16.37 30.79 11.98
CA GLU A 199 15.15 31.27 12.66
C GLU A 199 13.78 30.75 12.14
N LYS A 200 13.70 29.85 11.16
CA LYS A 200 12.45 29.11 10.86
C LYS A 200 12.62 27.66 11.33
N SER A 201 12.23 27.37 12.57
CA SER A 201 10.94 26.88 13.07
C SER A 201 10.79 25.37 12.93
N GLU A 202 10.96 24.64 14.05
CA GLU A 202 10.65 23.21 14.18
C GLU A 202 9.23 22.81 13.72
N GLU A 203 8.35 23.80 13.51
CA GLU A 203 6.98 23.61 13.04
C GLU A 203 6.94 23.14 11.58
N ASP A 204 7.77 23.72 10.70
CA ASP A 204 7.84 23.36 9.28
C ASP A 204 8.34 21.91 9.12
N LEU A 205 9.34 21.52 9.92
CA LEU A 205 9.82 20.12 10.01
C LEU A 205 8.76 19.16 10.53
N LYS A 206 7.93 19.56 11.49
CA LYS A 206 6.83 18.72 12.01
C LYS A 206 5.74 18.53 10.97
N GLU A 207 5.42 19.57 10.20
CA GLU A 207 4.45 19.49 9.10
C GLU A 207 4.95 18.56 7.99
N LEU A 208 6.23 18.69 7.57
CA LEU A 208 6.84 17.77 6.62
C LEU A 208 6.75 16.32 7.10
N PHE A 209 7.14 16.03 8.34
CA PHE A 209 7.05 14.67 8.88
C PHE A 209 5.60 14.16 8.92
N ALA A 210 4.64 15.01 9.26
CA ALA A 210 3.23 14.65 9.24
C ALA A 210 2.73 14.35 7.82
N ASN A 211 3.15 15.13 6.81
CA ASN A 211 2.80 14.90 5.41
C ASN A 211 3.38 13.58 4.90
N MET A 212 4.64 13.29 5.23
CA MET A 212 5.28 12.02 4.88
C MET A 212 4.59 10.84 5.59
N ASP A 213 4.26 10.96 6.88
CA ASP A 213 3.50 9.94 7.61
C ASP A 213 2.10 9.73 7.02
N ASN A 214 1.42 10.80 6.61
CA ASN A 214 0.12 10.74 5.97
C ASN A 214 0.20 10.06 4.59
N LEU A 215 1.21 10.38 3.78
CA LEU A 215 1.46 9.70 2.51
C LEU A 215 1.75 8.21 2.76
N ILE A 216 2.61 7.89 3.73
CA ILE A 216 2.93 6.52 4.12
C ILE A 216 1.67 5.75 4.51
N ASN A 217 0.79 6.38 5.27
CA ASN A 217 -0.45 5.75 5.73
C ASN A 217 -1.50 5.66 4.62
N SER A 218 -1.62 6.67 3.77
CA SER A 218 -2.51 6.67 2.60
C SER A 218 -2.17 5.54 1.62
N VAL A 219 -0.89 5.22 1.46
CA VAL A 219 -0.45 4.12 0.59
C VAL A 219 -0.68 2.74 1.25
N LYS A 220 -0.75 2.65 2.59
CA LYS A 220 -1.04 1.37 3.28
C LYS A 220 -2.47 0.88 3.05
N ASP A 221 -3.40 1.77 2.74
CA ASP A 221 -4.82 1.46 2.54
C ASP A 221 -5.11 0.82 1.16
N TYR A 222 -4.14 0.78 0.25
CA TYR A 222 -4.24 0.14 -1.07
C TYR A 222 -3.79 -1.34 -1.06
N LYS A 223 -4.14 -2.10 0.00
CA LYS A 223 -3.83 -3.54 0.14
C LYS A 223 -4.98 -4.46 -0.27
#